data_AF-A0A954FU73-F1
#
_entry.id   AF-A0A954FU73-F1
#
_cell.length_a   1.000
_cell.length_b   1.000
_cell.length_c   1.000
_cell.angle_alpha   90.00
_cell.angle_beta   90.00
_cell.angle_gamma   90.00
#
_symmetry.space_group_name_H-M   'P 1'
#
loop_
_entity.id
_entity.type
_entity.pdbx_description
1 polymer ?
#
loop_
_entity_poly.entity_id
_entity_poly.type
_entity_poly.pdbx_seq_one_letter_code
_entity_poly.pdbx_strand_id
1 'polypeptide(L)'
;VAFLLALLPVMALLLLTYPFRTEETLHPFFQLLKEHPHFSTISWIFISAVLVAPLFEELIYRVIFQSWLEDILPPFVAILISSLVFSIVHGFPDCIPLFPLAFVLGTLFYYRRSYAANVITHALFNGINLALALANQPPPV
;
A
#
# COMPACT_ATOMS: atom_id res chain seq x y z
N VAL A 1 8.17 -3.84 14.20
CA VAL A 1 6.85 -4.23 14.76
C VAL A 1 5.72 -3.83 13.82
N ALA A 2 5.49 -2.54 13.52
CA ALA A 2 4.41 -2.10 12.62
C ALA A 2 4.41 -2.84 11.26
N PHE A 3 5.55 -2.91 10.58
CA PHE A 3 5.69 -3.68 9.34
C PHE A 3 5.20 -5.14 9.46
N LEU A 4 5.61 -5.85 10.53
CA LEU A 4 5.22 -7.24 10.76
C LEU A 4 3.73 -7.38 11.08
N LEU A 5 3.15 -6.40 11.78
CA LEU A 5 1.72 -6.36 12.09
C LEU A 5 0.86 -6.14 10.84
N ALA A 6 1.36 -5.41 9.84
CA ALA A 6 0.68 -5.25 8.57
C ALA A 6 0.87 -6.49 7.66
N LEU A 7 2.04 -7.10 7.65
CA LEU A 7 2.39 -8.12 6.65
C LEU A 7 1.45 -9.33 6.67
N LEU A 8 1.19 -9.91 7.84
CA LEU A 8 0.35 -11.11 7.97
C LEU A 8 -1.11 -10.91 7.57
N PRO A 9 -1.86 -9.92 8.11
CA PRO A 9 -3.25 -9.72 7.74
C PRO A 9 -3.39 -9.33 6.26
N VAL A 10 -2.45 -8.53 5.73
CA VAL A 10 -2.49 -8.17 4.31
C VAL A 10 -2.27 -9.42 3.45
N MET A 11 -1.28 -10.26 3.77
CA MET A 11 -1.02 -11.48 3.00
C MET A 11 -2.20 -12.46 3.05
N ALA A 12 -2.83 -12.61 4.22
CA ALA A 12 -4.04 -13.44 4.35
C ALA A 12 -5.20 -12.90 3.48
N LEU A 13 -5.43 -11.58 3.47
CA LEU A 13 -6.46 -10.98 2.64
C LEU A 13 -6.11 -10.99 1.15
N LEU A 14 -4.84 -10.91 0.78
CA LEU A 14 -4.38 -11.09 -0.60
C LEU A 14 -4.73 -12.50 -1.10
N LEU A 15 -4.50 -13.53 -0.29
CA LEU A 15 -4.88 -14.91 -0.62
C LEU A 15 -6.40 -15.08 -0.68
N LEU A 16 -7.14 -14.49 0.25
CA LEU A 16 -8.61 -14.54 0.27
C LEU A 16 -9.22 -13.85 -0.97
N THR A 17 -8.60 -12.75 -1.42
CA THR A 17 -9.07 -11.98 -2.57
C THR A 17 -8.57 -12.51 -3.91
N TYR A 18 -7.67 -13.50 -3.90
CA TYR A 18 -7.09 -14.09 -5.11
C TYR A 18 -8.13 -14.55 -6.15
N PRO A 19 -9.26 -15.20 -5.79
CA PRO A 19 -10.28 -15.61 -6.76
C PRO A 19 -10.93 -14.45 -7.53
N PHE A 20 -10.82 -13.21 -7.03
CA PHE A 20 -11.40 -12.02 -7.65
C PHE A 20 -10.39 -11.24 -8.51
N ARG A 21 -9.16 -11.72 -8.63
CA ARG A 21 -8.10 -11.10 -9.43
C ARG A 21 -8.12 -11.69 -10.85
N THR A 22 -8.82 -11.02 -11.75
CA THR A 22 -8.85 -11.28 -13.20
C THR A 22 -7.92 -10.29 -13.91
N GLU A 23 -7.64 -10.49 -15.21
CA GLU A 23 -6.80 -9.55 -15.96
C GLU A 23 -7.32 -8.10 -15.89
N GLU A 24 -8.65 -7.92 -15.90
CA GLU A 24 -9.29 -6.59 -15.80
C GLU A 24 -9.18 -5.94 -14.41
N THR A 25 -9.09 -6.75 -13.35
CA THR A 25 -9.02 -6.25 -11.96
C THR A 25 -7.61 -6.26 -11.38
N LEU A 26 -6.61 -6.67 -12.16
CA LEU A 26 -5.21 -6.54 -11.77
C LEU A 26 -4.81 -5.07 -11.73
N HIS A 27 -3.99 -4.73 -10.74
CA HIS A 27 -3.39 -3.41 -10.70
C HIS A 27 -2.66 -3.11 -12.02
N PRO A 28 -2.75 -1.91 -12.59
CA PRO A 28 -2.16 -1.56 -13.89
C PRO A 28 -0.67 -1.90 -14.01
N PHE A 29 0.08 -1.80 -12.89
CA PHE A 29 1.50 -2.20 -12.87
C PHE A 29 1.72 -3.69 -13.12
N PHE A 30 0.82 -4.57 -12.65
CA PHE A 30 0.91 -6.00 -12.94
C PHE A 30 0.57 -6.29 -14.40
N GLN A 31 -0.41 -5.59 -14.99
CA GLN A 31 -0.72 -5.70 -16.41
C GLN A 31 0.48 -5.26 -17.25
N LEU A 32 1.07 -4.11 -16.93
CA LEU A 32 2.25 -3.59 -17.61
C LEU A 32 3.46 -4.54 -17.49
N LEU A 33 3.65 -5.16 -16.32
CA LEU A 33 4.72 -6.14 -16.11
C LEU A 33 4.50 -7.42 -16.93
N LYS A 34 3.26 -7.89 -17.06
CA LYS A 34 2.91 -9.05 -17.90
C LYS A 34 3.10 -8.75 -19.39
N GLU A 35 2.67 -7.58 -19.85
CA GLU A 35 2.75 -7.18 -21.26
C GLU A 35 4.19 -6.83 -21.68
N HIS A 36 4.96 -6.20 -20.78
CA HIS A 36 6.30 -5.69 -21.05
C HIS A 36 7.27 -6.03 -19.90
N PRO A 37 7.69 -7.31 -19.77
CA PRO A 37 8.57 -7.77 -18.69
C PRO A 37 10.04 -7.36 -18.90
N HIS A 38 10.28 -6.07 -19.14
CA HIS A 38 11.61 -5.50 -19.33
C HIS A 38 12.15 -4.92 -18.02
N PHE A 39 13.48 -4.90 -17.89
CA PHE A 39 14.14 -4.26 -16.76
C PHE A 39 13.75 -2.78 -16.58
N SER A 40 13.53 -2.06 -17.68
CA SER A 40 13.06 -0.67 -17.66
C SER A 40 11.68 -0.52 -17.04
N THR A 41 10.72 -1.39 -17.40
CA THR A 41 9.37 -1.42 -16.82
C THR A 41 9.44 -1.63 -15.31
N ILE A 42 10.20 -2.63 -14.87
CA ILE A 42 10.39 -2.94 -13.46
C ILE A 42 11.00 -1.74 -12.71
N SER A 43 11.99 -1.09 -13.31
CA SER A 43 12.64 0.10 -12.72
C SER A 43 11.65 1.25 -12.53
N TRP A 44 10.80 1.51 -13.52
CA TRP A 44 9.77 2.55 -13.43
C TRP A 44 8.69 2.22 -12.41
N ILE A 45 8.25 0.96 -12.34
CA ILE A 45 7.31 0.49 -11.31
C ILE A 45 7.93 0.63 -9.91
N PHE A 46 9.21 0.30 -9.76
CA PHE A 46 9.90 0.46 -8.48
C PHE A 46 9.95 1.94 -8.07
N ILE A 47 10.38 2.83 -8.96
CA ILE A 47 10.44 4.27 -8.67
C ILE A 47 9.05 4.80 -8.31
N SER A 48 8.01 4.45 -9.08
CA SER A 48 6.66 4.95 -8.84
C SER A 48 6.05 4.37 -7.56
N ALA A 49 5.97 3.04 -7.43
CA ALA A 49 5.23 2.38 -6.36
C ALA A 49 5.99 2.31 -5.03
N VAL A 50 7.33 2.22 -5.06
CA VAL A 50 8.14 2.02 -3.85
C VAL A 50 8.68 3.34 -3.32
N LEU A 51 8.98 4.32 -4.18
CA LEU A 51 9.57 5.59 -3.75
C LEU A 51 8.57 6.74 -3.79
N VAL A 52 7.96 6.98 -4.96
CA VAL A 52 7.14 8.17 -5.18
C VAL A 52 5.79 8.06 -4.47
N ALA A 53 5.05 6.97 -4.67
CA ALA A 53 3.71 6.79 -4.12
C ALA A 53 3.69 6.92 -2.58
N PRO A 54 4.57 6.26 -1.79
CA PRO A 54 4.56 6.41 -0.34
C PRO A 54 4.81 7.84 0.14
N LEU A 55 5.62 8.63 -0.58
CA LEU A 55 5.83 10.04 -0.24
C LEU A 55 4.53 10.83 -0.33
N PHE A 56 3.84 10.73 -1.47
CA PHE A 56 2.59 11.48 -1.68
C PHE A 56 1.45 10.95 -0.82
N GLU A 57 1.28 9.64 -0.76
CA GLU A 57 0.20 9.01 -0.03
C GLU A 57 0.29 9.27 1.47
N GLU A 58 1.46 9.07 2.09
CA GLU A 58 1.57 9.32 3.53
C GLU A 58 1.44 10.81 3.87
N LEU A 59 1.85 11.71 2.97
CA LEU A 59 1.63 13.16 3.14
C LEU A 59 0.14 13.48 3.11
N ILE A 60 -0.59 13.01 2.09
CA ILE A 60 -2.01 13.29 1.89
C ILE A 60 -2.84 12.64 3.00
N TYR A 61 -2.66 11.33 3.23
CA TYR A 61 -3.56 10.57 4.09
C TYR A 61 -3.22 10.65 5.58
N ARG A 62 -1.94 10.78 5.96
CA ARG A 62 -1.54 10.85 7.37
C ARG A 62 -1.34 12.28 7.82
N VAL A 63 -0.41 12.98 7.18
CA VAL A 63 0.01 14.31 7.64
C VAL A 63 -1.12 15.30 7.47
N ILE A 64 -1.81 15.30 6.32
CA ILE A 64 -2.90 16.24 6.06
C ILE A 64 -4.23 15.69 6.57
N PHE A 65 -4.72 14.59 5.98
CA PHE A 65 -6.10 14.15 6.19
C PHE A 65 -6.35 13.57 7.59
N GLN A 66 -5.50 12.64 8.06
CA GLN A 66 -5.66 12.07 9.39
C GLN A 66 -5.46 13.13 10.49
N SER A 67 -4.43 13.98 10.40
CA SER A 67 -4.23 15.06 11.38
C SER A 67 -5.44 16.00 11.45
N TRP A 68 -5.98 16.41 10.30
CA TRP A 68 -7.19 17.23 10.25
C TRP A 68 -8.39 16.54 10.90
N LEU A 69 -8.58 15.24 10.67
CA LEU A 69 -9.64 14.48 11.32
C LEU A 69 -9.42 14.37 12.84
N GLU A 70 -8.19 14.23 13.30
CA GLU A 70 -7.85 14.14 14.73
C GLU A 70 -8.11 15.45 15.49
N ASP A 71 -8.14 16.60 14.80
CA ASP A 71 -8.53 17.89 15.40
C ASP A 71 -10.02 17.95 15.76
N ILE A 72 -10.85 17.13 15.10
CA ILE A 72 -12.32 17.19 15.22
C ILE A 72 -12.98 15.86 15.65
N LEU A 73 -12.24 14.75 15.67
CA LEU A 73 -12.72 13.41 16.01
C LEU A 73 -11.76 12.69 16.95
N PRO A 74 -12.23 11.70 17.73
CA PRO A 74 -11.34 10.84 18.51
C PRO A 74 -10.29 10.15 17.61
N PRO A 75 -9.04 9.97 18.07
CA PRO A 75 -7.96 9.49 17.20
C PRO A 75 -8.23 8.15 16.52
N PHE A 76 -8.85 7.22 17.24
CA PHE A 76 -9.23 5.93 16.66
C PHE A 76 -10.18 6.09 15.45
N VAL A 77 -11.14 7.00 15.54
CA VAL A 77 -12.11 7.27 14.46
C VAL A 77 -11.42 7.94 13.28
N ALA A 78 -10.50 8.89 13.53
CA ALA A 78 -9.71 9.53 12.50
C ALA A 78 -8.83 8.54 11.73
N ILE A 79 -8.14 7.63 12.44
CA ILE A 79 -7.35 6.55 11.85
C ILE A 79 -8.25 5.64 11.00
N LEU A 80 -9.40 5.23 11.53
CA LEU A 80 -10.33 4.35 10.83
C LEU A 80 -10.83 4.99 9.52
N ILE A 81 -11.29 6.24 9.56
CA ILE A 81 -11.79 6.96 8.38
C ILE A 81 -10.67 7.16 7.36
N SER A 82 -9.50 7.65 7.78
CA SER A 82 -8.35 7.83 6.88
C SER A 82 -7.95 6.51 6.21
N SER A 83 -7.97 5.40 6.95
CA SER A 83 -7.64 4.07 6.43
C SER A 83 -8.68 3.54 5.45
N LEU A 84 -9.97 3.75 5.73
CA LEU A 84 -11.05 3.38 4.81
C LEU A 84 -10.96 4.16 3.51
N VAL A 85 -10.78 5.48 3.58
CA VAL A 85 -10.67 6.33 2.39
C VAL A 85 -9.44 5.95 1.56
N PHE A 86 -8.27 5.79 2.20
CA PHE A 86 -7.06 5.30 1.54
C PHE A 86 -7.33 4.00 0.77
N SER A 87 -8.01 3.05 1.40
CA SER A 87 -8.17 1.72 0.81
C SER A 87 -9.18 1.71 -0.33
N ILE A 88 -10.31 2.41 -0.18
CA ILE A 88 -11.38 2.44 -1.18
C ILE A 88 -10.91 3.04 -2.50
N VAL A 89 -10.06 4.06 -2.48
CA VAL A 89 -9.57 4.69 -3.74
C VAL A 89 -8.71 3.75 -4.59
N HIS A 90 -8.18 2.68 -4.02
CA HIS A 90 -7.41 1.67 -4.77
C HIS A 90 -8.30 0.69 -5.55
N GLY A 91 -9.63 0.76 -5.38
CA GLY A 91 -10.57 -0.06 -6.13
C GLY A 91 -10.58 -1.53 -5.70
N PHE A 92 -11.53 -2.29 -6.20
CA PHE A 92 -11.66 -3.71 -5.89
C PHE A 92 -10.83 -4.57 -6.87
N PRO A 93 -10.13 -5.62 -6.41
CA PRO A 93 -10.14 -6.17 -5.04
C PRO A 93 -9.11 -5.58 -4.09
N ASP A 94 -8.25 -4.66 -4.54
CA ASP A 94 -7.10 -4.14 -3.78
C ASP A 94 -7.47 -3.35 -2.52
N CYS A 95 -8.66 -2.76 -2.47
CA CYS A 95 -9.18 -2.05 -1.32
C CYS A 95 -9.30 -2.92 -0.06
N ILE A 96 -9.51 -4.23 -0.21
CA ILE A 96 -9.65 -5.17 0.91
C ILE A 96 -8.29 -5.43 1.59
N PRO A 97 -7.25 -5.93 0.89
CA PRO A 97 -5.95 -6.20 1.50
C PRO A 97 -5.20 -4.93 1.90
N LEU A 98 -5.50 -3.75 1.32
CA LEU A 98 -4.82 -2.50 1.69
C LEU A 98 -5.33 -1.88 3.00
N PHE A 99 -6.52 -2.25 3.47
CA PHE A 99 -7.08 -1.69 4.70
C PHE A 99 -6.24 -1.97 5.96
N PRO A 100 -5.78 -3.20 6.24
CA PRO A 100 -4.91 -3.44 7.38
C PRO A 100 -3.59 -2.67 7.31
N LEU A 101 -3.00 -2.53 6.13
CA LEU A 101 -1.79 -1.71 5.93
C LEU A 101 -2.08 -0.26 6.32
N ALA A 102 -3.13 0.33 5.75
CA ALA A 102 -3.50 1.71 5.99
C ALA A 102 -3.78 1.97 7.48
N PHE A 103 -4.46 1.04 8.14
CA PHE A 103 -4.74 1.11 9.57
C PHE A 103 -3.48 1.06 10.43
N VAL A 104 -2.53 0.18 10.09
CA VAL A 104 -1.23 0.10 10.78
C VAL A 104 -0.40 1.36 10.57
N LEU A 105 -0.38 1.91 9.35
CA LEU A 105 0.31 3.17 9.04
C LEU A 105 -0.32 4.36 9.77
N GLY A 106 -1.66 4.43 9.82
CA GLY A 106 -2.36 5.45 10.59
C GLY A 106 -2.08 5.38 12.09
N THR A 107 -2.05 4.16 12.63
CA THR A 107 -1.66 3.89 14.03
C THR A 107 -0.20 4.27 14.28
N LEU A 108 0.72 3.91 13.37
CA LEU A 108 2.14 4.28 13.46
C LEU A 108 2.31 5.80 13.49
N PHE A 109 1.61 6.51 12.61
CA PHE A 109 1.68 7.97 12.54
C PHE A 109 1.15 8.61 13.83
N TYR A 110 0.02 8.13 14.36
CA TYR A 110 -0.56 8.64 15.60
C TYR A 110 0.44 8.59 16.78
N TYR A 111 1.12 7.45 16.96
CA TYR A 111 2.07 7.28 18.07
C TYR A 111 3.44 7.91 17.83
N ARG A 112 3.93 7.94 16.59
CA ARG A 112 5.32 8.39 16.29
C ARG A 112 5.42 9.79 15.76
N ARG A 113 4.34 10.32 15.17
CA ARG A 113 4.30 11.64 14.50
C ARG A 113 5.48 11.87 13.57
N SER A 114 5.89 10.81 12.86
CA SER A 114 7.07 10.81 12.00
C SER A 114 6.68 10.44 10.60
N TYR A 115 6.72 11.43 9.70
CA TYR A 115 6.47 11.23 8.27
C TYR A 115 7.47 10.24 7.67
N ALA A 116 8.76 10.37 7.99
CA ALA A 116 9.79 9.46 7.51
C ALA A 116 9.55 8.00 7.95
N ALA A 117 9.12 7.76 9.20
CA ALA A 117 8.83 6.41 9.68
C ALA A 117 7.67 5.76 8.88
N ASN A 118 6.63 6.53 8.57
CA ASN A 118 5.52 6.07 7.75
C ASN A 118 5.95 5.79 6.30
N VAL A 119 6.63 6.74 5.65
CA VAL A 119 7.13 6.58 4.28
C VAL A 119 8.03 5.37 4.15
N ILE A 120 8.99 5.19 5.07
CA ILE A 120 9.91 4.04 5.04
C ILE A 120 9.14 2.72 5.24
N THR A 121 8.20 2.68 6.20
CA THR A 121 7.42 1.46 6.45
C THR A 121 6.55 1.08 5.24
N HIS A 122 5.92 2.06 4.62
CA HIS A 122 5.10 1.88 3.43
C HIS A 122 5.97 1.49 2.22
N ALA A 123 7.08 2.18 1.97
CA ALA A 123 8.04 1.83 0.91
C ALA A 123 8.56 0.39 1.06
N LEU A 124 8.94 -0.02 2.27
CA LEU A 124 9.38 -1.40 2.53
C LEU A 124 8.28 -2.42 2.22
N PHE A 125 7.03 -2.11 2.58
CA PHE A 125 5.87 -2.94 2.25
C PHE A 125 5.67 -3.10 0.74
N ASN A 126 5.69 -1.98 0.00
CA ASN A 126 5.55 -2.02 -1.45
C ASN A 126 6.72 -2.74 -2.13
N GLY A 127 7.95 -2.50 -1.67
CA GLY A 127 9.15 -3.15 -2.19
C GLY A 127 9.12 -4.67 -2.01
N ILE A 128 8.65 -5.17 -0.86
CA ILE A 128 8.53 -6.62 -0.61
C ILE A 128 7.43 -7.23 -1.49
N ASN A 129 6.28 -6.58 -1.63
CA ASN A 129 5.23 -7.08 -2.53
C ASN A 129 5.69 -7.08 -3.99
N LEU A 130 6.43 -6.07 -4.43
CA LEU A 130 7.01 -6.05 -5.77
C LEU A 130 8.05 -7.17 -5.95
N ALA A 131 8.89 -7.44 -4.95
CA ALA A 131 9.83 -8.56 -5.01
C ALA A 131 9.12 -9.92 -5.07
N LEU A 132 8.07 -10.13 -4.27
CA LEU A 132 7.25 -11.35 -4.31
C LEU A 132 6.50 -11.52 -5.63
N ALA A 133 6.01 -10.41 -6.19
CA ALA A 133 5.41 -10.36 -7.51
C ALA A 133 6.38 -10.84 -8.59
N LEU A 134 7.61 -10.30 -8.59
CA LEU A 134 8.65 -10.65 -9.56
C LEU A 134 9.14 -12.09 -9.40
N ALA A 135 9.21 -12.62 -8.18
CA ALA A 135 9.59 -14.01 -7.93
C ALA A 135 8.62 -15.02 -8.56
N ASN A 136 7.37 -14.62 -8.81
CA ASN A 136 6.34 -15.42 -9.47
C ASN A 136 6.27 -15.18 -11.00
N GLN A 137 7.17 -14.39 -11.58
CA GLN A 137 7.24 -14.11 -13.01
C GLN A 137 8.51 -14.70 -13.64
N PRO A 138 8.51 -15.03 -14.93
CA PRO A 138 9.75 -15.34 -15.64
C PRO A 138 10.72 -14.15 -15.56
N PRO A 139 12.05 -14.41 -15.56
CA PRO A 139 13.04 -13.35 -15.47
C PRO A 139 12.87 -12.36 -16.62
N PRO A 140 13.09 -11.05 -16.37
CA PRO A 140 12.93 -10.03 -17.40
C PRO A 140 13.93 -10.24 -18.55
N VAL A 141 13.47 -9.95 -19.77
CA VAL A 141 14.26 -10.04 -21.02
C VAL A 141 14.94 -8.73 -21.37
#